data_AF-A0A9W4MRP8-F1
#
_entry.id   AF-A0A9W4MRP8-F1
#
_cell.length_a   1.000
_cell.length_b   1.000
_cell.length_c   1.000
_cell.angle_alpha   90.00
_cell.angle_beta   90.00
_cell.angle_gamma   90.00
#
_symmetry.space_group_name_H-M   'P 1'
#
loop_
_entity.id
_entity.type
_entity.pdbx_description
1 polymer ?
#
loop_
_entity_poly.entity_id
_entity_poly.type
_entity_poly.pdbx_seq_one_letter_code
_entity_poly.pdbx_strand_id
1 'polypeptide(L)'
;MSDIDEDVGHTLVHFLYTGGYETISSPLDEGISDLAREYKRSVLVYHASRTWGLTDLEVLSQQKMLHLDEELPVLGILRIMRDIFSSLPTGETWLPDYIQGNLQRSLRPNDPGLGLQEFYSVIGQDHHFDNAVMKMIIEMLSIRIFSMKEQQGQSLPAN
;
A
#
# COMPACT_ATOMS: atom_id res chain seq x y z
N MET A 1 25.12 14.92 -3.65
CA MET A 1 23.79 15.46 -3.96
C MET A 1 22.98 14.27 -4.40
N SER A 2 22.28 13.66 -3.46
CA SER A 2 21.73 12.31 -3.56
C SER A 2 20.48 12.27 -4.42
N ASP A 3 20.45 11.29 -5.34
CA ASP A 3 19.35 10.80 -6.16
C ASP A 3 17.96 11.08 -5.58
N ILE A 4 17.39 12.24 -5.93
CA ILE A 4 15.94 12.35 -5.99
C ILE A 4 15.57 11.59 -7.25
N ASP A 5 14.79 10.52 -7.10
CA ASP A 5 14.19 9.81 -8.23
C ASP A 5 13.63 10.86 -9.21
N GLU A 6 14.09 10.84 -10.47
CA GLU A 6 13.83 11.89 -11.46
C GLU A 6 12.34 12.23 -11.54
N ASP A 7 11.49 11.23 -11.35
CA ASP A 7 10.04 11.36 -11.36
C ASP A 7 9.52 12.17 -10.17
N VAL A 8 10.07 11.95 -8.96
CA VAL A 8 9.74 12.73 -7.77
C VAL A 8 10.19 14.18 -7.93
N GLY A 9 11.38 14.40 -8.51
CA GLY A 9 11.91 15.72 -8.79
C GLY A 9 11.00 16.51 -9.73
N HIS A 10 10.56 15.89 -10.82
CA HIS A 10 9.63 16.51 -11.76
C HIS A 10 8.28 16.85 -11.13
N THR A 11 7.65 15.89 -10.45
CA THR A 11 6.34 16.12 -9.82
C THR A 11 6.40 17.23 -8.79
N LEU A 12 7.48 17.28 -8.00
CA LEU A 12 7.69 18.35 -7.03
C LEU A 12 7.77 19.72 -7.70
N VAL A 13 8.61 19.85 -8.73
CA VAL A 13 8.77 21.11 -9.46
C VAL A 13 7.44 21.54 -10.07
N HIS A 14 6.75 20.64 -10.77
CA HIS A 14 5.43 20.93 -11.35
C HIS A 14 4.45 21.43 -10.28
N PHE A 15 4.34 20.71 -9.17
CA PHE A 15 3.46 21.08 -8.05
C PHE A 15 3.78 22.47 -7.49
N LEU A 16 5.05 22.82 -7.30
CA LEU A 16 5.43 24.13 -6.78
C LEU A 16 5.08 25.29 -7.74
N TYR A 17 5.04 25.01 -9.05
CA TYR A 17 4.67 26.01 -10.06
C TYR A 17 3.16 26.11 -10.30
N THR A 18 2.42 25.00 -10.26
CA THR A 18 1.02 24.94 -10.71
C THR A 18 0.02 24.58 -9.60
N GLY A 19 0.48 23.98 -8.51
CA GLY A 19 -0.34 23.32 -7.49
C GLY A 19 -0.88 21.95 -7.92
N GLY A 20 -0.54 21.47 -9.12
CA GLY A 20 -1.02 20.21 -9.70
C GLY A 20 -0.10 19.01 -9.45
N TYR A 21 -0.62 17.81 -9.72
CA TYR A 21 0.14 16.56 -9.73
C TYR A 21 0.38 16.11 -11.17
N GLU A 22 1.65 15.98 -11.56
CA GLU A 22 2.05 15.51 -12.89
C GLU A 22 3.32 14.65 -12.77
N THR A 23 3.40 13.54 -13.49
CA THR A 23 4.57 12.65 -13.57
C THR A 23 5.17 12.68 -14.97
N ILE A 24 6.46 12.38 -15.08
CA ILE A 24 7.13 12.30 -16.38
C ILE A 24 6.50 11.19 -17.22
N SER A 25 6.11 11.52 -18.45
CA SER A 25 5.76 10.53 -19.46
C SER A 25 7.05 10.01 -20.12
N SER A 26 7.64 8.93 -19.59
CA SER A 26 8.83 8.29 -20.15
C SER A 26 8.50 6.96 -20.84
N PRO A 27 9.17 6.62 -21.97
CA PRO A 27 9.03 5.31 -22.61
C PRO A 27 9.35 4.19 -21.62
N LEU A 28 8.69 3.04 -21.77
CA LEU A 28 8.88 1.87 -20.91
C LEU A 28 10.23 1.20 -21.17
N ASP A 29 10.91 0.77 -20.10
CA ASP A 29 11.80 -0.39 -20.15
C ASP A 29 10.93 -1.65 -20.36
N GLU A 30 11.38 -2.59 -21.20
CA GLU A 30 10.62 -3.80 -21.52
C GLU A 30 10.24 -4.59 -20.25
N GLY A 31 8.93 -4.75 -20.00
CA GLY A 31 8.40 -5.68 -19.00
C GLY A 31 7.79 -5.07 -17.73
N ILE A 32 7.83 -3.74 -17.53
CA ILE A 32 7.12 -3.08 -16.42
C ILE A 32 5.76 -2.58 -16.88
N SER A 33 4.69 -2.90 -16.16
CA SER A 33 3.36 -2.34 -16.41
C SER A 33 3.35 -0.83 -16.10
N ASP A 34 2.83 -0.02 -17.01
CA ASP A 34 2.65 1.43 -16.83
C ASP A 34 1.96 1.76 -15.50
N LEU A 35 0.95 0.96 -15.14
CA LEU A 35 0.20 1.11 -13.90
C LEU A 35 1.08 0.91 -12.65
N ALA A 36 1.87 -0.17 -12.62
CA ALA A 36 2.72 -0.48 -11.46
C ALA A 36 3.83 0.56 -11.29
N ARG A 37 4.37 1.07 -12.40
CA ARG A 37 5.33 2.17 -12.40
C ARG A 37 4.71 3.45 -11.86
N GLU A 38 3.56 3.85 -12.38
CA GLU A 38 2.88 5.08 -11.95
C GLU A 38 2.43 5.00 -10.49
N TYR A 39 2.02 3.82 -10.04
CA TYR A 39 1.76 3.58 -8.62
C TYR A 39 3.01 3.72 -7.76
N LYS A 40 4.14 3.13 -8.16
CA LYS A 40 5.39 3.30 -7.43
C LYS A 40 5.80 4.78 -7.34
N ARG A 41 5.64 5.54 -8.43
CA ARG A 41 5.90 6.99 -8.45
C ARG A 41 5.02 7.73 -7.46
N SER A 42 3.72 7.44 -7.41
CA SER A 42 2.82 8.09 -6.45
C SER A 42 3.18 7.79 -5.01
N VAL A 43 3.67 6.59 -4.71
CA VAL A 43 4.21 6.23 -3.39
C VAL A 43 5.47 7.02 -3.04
N LEU A 44 6.39 7.19 -3.98
CA LEU A 44 7.61 7.96 -3.75
C LEU A 44 7.31 9.45 -3.58
N VAL A 45 6.35 10.01 -4.33
CA VAL A 45 5.87 11.39 -4.15
C VAL A 45 5.16 11.55 -2.80
N TYR A 46 4.36 10.57 -2.39
CA TYR A 46 3.76 10.54 -1.05
C TYR A 46 4.85 10.58 0.03
N HIS A 47 5.84 9.69 -0.04
CA HIS A 47 6.97 9.70 0.90
C HIS A 47 7.70 11.06 0.93
N ALA A 48 7.99 11.65 -0.23
CA ALA A 48 8.66 12.95 -0.32
C ALA A 48 7.81 14.09 0.25
N SER A 49 6.51 14.12 -0.07
CA SER A 49 5.58 15.13 0.44
C SER A 49 5.44 15.07 1.96
N ARG A 50 5.36 13.87 2.54
CA ARG A 50 5.41 13.64 3.99
C ARG A 50 6.72 14.14 4.60
N THR A 51 7.85 13.80 3.97
CA THR A 51 9.19 14.19 4.44
C THR A 51 9.40 15.70 4.43
N TRP A 52 8.84 16.41 3.46
CA TRP A 52 9.01 17.86 3.29
C TRP A 52 7.84 18.70 3.80
N GLY A 53 6.81 18.09 4.37
CA GLY A 53 5.65 18.79 4.92
C GLY A 53 4.77 19.47 3.86
N LEU A 54 4.68 18.89 2.66
CA LEU A 54 3.89 19.42 1.55
C LEU A 54 2.48 18.81 1.55
N THR A 55 1.62 19.30 2.44
CA THR A 55 0.30 18.70 2.73
C THR A 55 -0.60 18.56 1.50
N ASP A 56 -0.65 19.56 0.61
CA ASP A 56 -1.53 19.46 -0.58
C ASP A 56 -1.00 18.42 -1.57
N LEU A 57 0.33 18.28 -1.70
CA LEU A 57 0.95 17.24 -2.52
C LEU A 57 0.77 15.85 -1.89
N GLU A 58 0.82 15.76 -0.57
CA GLU A 58 0.47 14.54 0.17
C GLU A 58 -0.94 14.08 -0.22
N VAL A 59 -1.93 14.97 -0.13
CA VAL A 59 -3.32 14.65 -0.49
C VAL A 59 -3.44 14.20 -1.95
N LEU A 60 -2.79 14.89 -2.89
CA LEU A 60 -2.81 14.53 -4.31
C LEU A 60 -2.18 13.16 -4.56
N SER A 61 -1.06 12.87 -3.90
CA SER A 61 -0.37 11.58 -4.02
C SER A 61 -1.21 10.43 -3.45
N GLN A 62 -1.88 10.63 -2.31
CA GLN A 62 -2.80 9.66 -1.72
C GLN A 62 -3.98 9.36 -2.65
N GLN A 63 -4.58 10.39 -3.27
CA GLN A 63 -5.65 10.23 -4.26
C GLN A 63 -5.18 9.41 -5.46
N LYS A 64 -3.97 9.69 -5.95
CA LYS A 64 -3.35 8.94 -7.05
C LYS A 64 -3.12 7.48 -6.67
N MET A 65 -2.59 7.21 -5.48
CA MET A 65 -2.41 5.85 -4.96
C MET A 65 -3.73 5.09 -4.88
N LEU A 66 -4.77 5.69 -4.29
CA LEU A 66 -6.11 5.09 -4.18
C LEU A 66 -6.72 4.76 -5.54
N HIS A 67 -6.56 5.65 -6.52
CA HIS A 67 -7.09 5.43 -7.86
C HIS A 67 -6.41 4.27 -8.59
N LEU A 68 -5.09 4.17 -8.48
CA LEU A 68 -4.29 3.17 -9.21
C LEU A 68 -4.30 1.80 -8.54
N ASP A 69 -4.61 1.72 -7.25
CA ASP A 69 -4.55 0.47 -6.50
C ASP A 69 -5.66 -0.54 -6.86
N GLU A 70 -6.75 -0.05 -7.45
CA GLU A 70 -7.92 -0.88 -7.80
C GLU A 70 -7.56 -2.00 -8.78
N GLU A 71 -6.54 -1.77 -9.60
CA GLU A 71 -6.09 -2.67 -10.66
C GLU A 71 -4.80 -3.42 -10.31
N LEU A 72 -4.23 -3.21 -9.11
CA LEU A 72 -2.97 -3.81 -8.70
C LEU A 72 -3.16 -5.01 -7.77
N PRO A 73 -2.35 -6.08 -7.92
CA PRO A 73 -2.33 -7.16 -6.95
C PRO A 73 -1.77 -6.64 -5.61
N VAL A 74 -2.44 -6.97 -4.51
CA VAL A 74 -2.06 -6.51 -3.16
C VAL A 74 -0.61 -6.85 -2.80
N LEU A 75 -0.06 -7.96 -3.28
CA LEU A 75 1.35 -8.31 -3.04
C LEU A 75 2.32 -7.34 -3.73
N GLY A 76 1.93 -6.79 -4.89
CA GLY A 76 2.69 -5.72 -5.55
C GLY A 76 2.66 -4.43 -4.74
N ILE A 77 1.47 -4.07 -4.23
CA ILE A 77 1.28 -2.92 -3.34
C ILE A 77 2.17 -3.04 -2.09
N LEU A 78 2.09 -4.18 -1.40
CA LEU A 78 2.85 -4.42 -0.18
C LEU A 78 4.36 -4.34 -0.39
N ARG A 79 4.88 -4.86 -1.51
CA ARG A 79 6.32 -4.77 -1.83
C ARG A 79 6.77 -3.31 -1.96
N ILE A 80 5.98 -2.47 -2.63
CA ILE A 80 6.31 -1.07 -2.83
C ILE A 80 6.23 -0.30 -1.51
N MET A 81 5.19 -0.55 -0.69
CA MET A 81 5.06 0.16 0.60
C MET A 81 6.15 -0.17 1.60
N ARG A 82 6.58 -1.43 1.62
CA ARG A 82 7.69 -1.87 2.47
C ARG A 82 8.93 -1.02 2.27
N ASP A 83 9.23 -0.64 1.03
CA ASP A 83 10.44 0.10 0.69
C ASP A 83 10.46 1.53 1.28
N ILE A 84 9.30 2.07 1.69
CA ILE A 84 9.19 3.41 2.29
C ILE A 84 8.68 3.40 3.74
N PHE A 85 8.22 2.25 4.25
CA PHE A 85 7.42 2.18 5.47
C PHE A 85 8.16 2.74 6.69
N SER A 86 9.40 2.31 6.90
CA SER A 86 10.22 2.74 8.04
C SER A 86 10.88 4.10 7.86
N SER A 87 10.89 4.65 6.64
CA SER A 87 11.51 5.95 6.36
C SER A 87 10.55 7.13 6.50
N LEU A 88 9.25 6.86 6.65
CA LEU A 88 8.25 7.91 6.86
C LEU A 88 8.44 8.63 8.21
N PRO A 89 8.07 9.91 8.28
CA PRO A 89 8.22 10.70 9.50
C PRO A 89 7.33 10.18 10.65
N THR A 90 7.72 10.50 11.89
CA THR A 90 6.92 10.17 13.08
C THR A 90 5.52 10.75 13.00
N GLY A 91 4.52 10.00 13.47
CA GLY A 91 3.11 10.38 13.39
C GLY A 91 2.43 9.94 12.09
N GLU A 92 3.11 9.11 11.28
CA GLU A 92 2.49 8.44 10.15
C GLU A 92 1.38 7.48 10.58
N THR A 93 0.18 7.69 10.06
CA THR A 93 -1.00 6.86 10.33
C THR A 93 -1.73 6.43 9.07
N TRP A 94 -1.60 7.19 7.99
CA TRP A 94 -2.34 6.96 6.76
C TRP A 94 -1.84 5.72 6.03
N LEU A 95 -0.52 5.53 5.94
CA LEU A 95 0.02 4.37 5.21
C LEU A 95 -0.36 3.02 5.85
N PRO A 96 -0.26 2.83 7.18
CA PRO A 96 -0.78 1.63 7.84
C PRO A 96 -2.27 1.37 7.58
N ASP A 97 -3.12 2.40 7.67
CA ASP A 97 -4.57 2.29 7.42
C ASP A 97 -4.85 1.91 5.96
N TYR A 98 -4.12 2.52 5.04
CA TYR A 98 -4.18 2.23 3.62
C TYR A 98 -3.78 0.77 3.30
N ILE A 99 -2.71 0.27 3.91
CA ILE A 99 -2.28 -1.13 3.79
C ILE A 99 -3.35 -2.07 4.35
N GLN A 100 -3.91 -1.75 5.52
CA GLN A 100 -4.96 -2.56 6.14
C GLN A 100 -6.20 -2.66 5.24
N GLY A 101 -6.64 -1.56 4.64
CA GLY A 101 -7.76 -1.55 3.69
C GLY A 101 -7.49 -2.40 2.44
N ASN A 102 -6.27 -2.38 1.91
CA ASN A 102 -5.85 -3.23 0.80
C ASN A 102 -5.87 -4.73 1.17
N LEU A 103 -5.35 -5.07 2.36
CA LEU A 103 -5.39 -6.43 2.89
C LEU A 103 -6.83 -6.93 3.08
N GLN A 104 -7.71 -6.11 3.65
CA GLN A 104 -9.13 -6.45 3.83
C GLN A 104 -9.84 -6.71 2.50
N ARG A 105 -9.54 -5.91 1.46
CA ARG A 105 -10.11 -6.08 0.12
C ARG A 105 -9.66 -7.38 -0.54
N SER A 106 -8.42 -7.81 -0.29
CA SER A 106 -7.87 -9.04 -0.88
C SER A 106 -8.21 -10.31 -0.08
N LEU A 107 -8.23 -10.25 1.25
CA LEU A 107 -8.48 -11.41 2.13
C LEU A 107 -9.97 -11.72 2.33
N ARG A 108 -10.80 -11.55 1.29
CA ARG A 108 -12.25 -11.77 1.38
C ARG A 108 -12.56 -13.23 1.76
N PRO A 109 -13.70 -13.49 2.43
CA PRO A 109 -14.05 -14.83 2.94
C PRO A 109 -14.02 -15.96 1.89
N ASN A 110 -14.19 -15.65 0.61
CA ASN A 110 -14.24 -16.64 -0.48
C ASN A 110 -13.00 -16.64 -1.39
N ASP A 111 -11.99 -15.84 -1.06
CA ASP A 111 -10.73 -15.79 -1.79
C ASP A 111 -9.78 -16.89 -1.23
N PRO A 112 -9.03 -17.64 -2.08
CA PRO A 112 -7.97 -18.55 -1.63
C PRO A 112 -6.92 -17.89 -0.71
N GLY A 113 -6.92 -16.57 -0.59
CA GLY A 113 -6.08 -15.81 0.33
C GLY A 113 -4.77 -15.38 -0.31
N LEU A 114 -3.91 -14.73 0.47
CA LEU A 114 -2.57 -14.38 0.02
C LEU A 114 -1.76 -15.68 -0.06
N GLY A 115 -1.46 -16.15 -1.27
CA GLY A 115 -0.60 -17.32 -1.48
C GLY A 115 0.62 -17.25 -0.56
N LEU A 116 0.81 -18.26 0.29
CA LEU A 116 1.75 -18.20 1.43
C LEU A 116 3.19 -17.99 0.95
N GLN A 117 3.55 -18.61 -0.17
CA GLN A 117 4.90 -18.52 -0.74
C GLN A 117 5.15 -17.11 -1.28
N GLU A 118 4.17 -16.55 -1.99
CA GLU A 118 4.26 -15.21 -2.55
C GLU A 118 4.25 -14.16 -1.44
N PHE A 119 3.44 -14.35 -0.40
CA PHE A 119 3.45 -13.50 0.79
C PHE A 119 4.80 -13.56 1.51
N TYR A 120 5.40 -14.74 1.67
CA TYR A 120 6.72 -14.89 2.28
C TYR A 120 7.82 -14.10 1.55
N SER A 121 7.67 -13.88 0.23
CA SER A 121 8.60 -13.03 -0.54
C SER A 121 8.47 -11.52 -0.26
N VAL A 122 7.38 -11.10 0.37
CA VAL A 122 7.11 -9.69 0.70
C VAL A 122 7.74 -9.32 2.04
N ILE A 123 7.62 -10.19 3.04
CA ILE A 123 8.14 -9.98 4.40
C ILE A 123 9.61 -10.39 4.56
N GLY A 124 10.25 -9.94 5.64
CA GLY A 124 11.61 -10.29 6.03
C GLY A 124 12.68 -9.29 5.62
N GLN A 125 12.29 -8.14 5.05
CA GLN A 125 13.21 -7.09 4.59
C GLN A 125 13.12 -5.82 5.44
N ASP A 126 11.97 -5.54 6.06
CA ASP A 126 11.77 -4.38 6.93
C ASP A 126 10.97 -4.79 8.18
N HIS A 127 11.61 -4.74 9.35
CA HIS A 127 11.01 -5.28 10.58
C HIS A 127 9.78 -4.52 11.06
N HIS A 128 9.67 -3.21 10.81
CA HIS A 128 8.50 -2.44 11.24
C HIS A 128 7.29 -2.76 10.37
N PHE A 129 7.50 -2.80 9.05
CA PHE A 129 6.53 -3.23 8.07
C PHE A 129 6.08 -4.67 8.33
N ASP A 130 7.04 -5.59 8.50
CA ASP A 130 6.76 -7.01 8.75
C ASP A 130 5.83 -7.20 9.95
N ASN A 131 6.16 -6.55 11.07
CA ASN A 131 5.36 -6.63 12.29
C ASN A 131 3.97 -5.99 12.10
N ALA A 132 3.88 -4.85 11.41
CA ALA A 132 2.61 -4.18 11.16
C ALA A 132 1.68 -5.06 10.31
N VAL A 133 2.17 -5.57 9.18
CA VAL A 133 1.40 -6.41 8.26
C VAL A 133 1.00 -7.73 8.93
N MET A 134 1.93 -8.39 9.63
CA MET A 134 1.61 -9.63 10.35
C MET A 134 0.54 -9.42 11.42
N LYS A 135 0.63 -8.31 12.18
CA LYS A 135 -0.41 -7.95 13.16
C LYS A 135 -1.77 -7.78 12.50
N MET A 136 -1.85 -7.01 11.41
CA MET A 136 -3.09 -6.81 10.66
C MET A 136 -3.70 -8.13 10.17
N ILE A 137 -2.89 -9.03 9.63
CA ILE A 137 -3.34 -10.35 9.16
C ILE A 137 -3.83 -11.22 10.31
N ILE A 138 -3.09 -11.28 11.42
CA ILE A 138 -3.48 -12.06 12.60
C ILE A 138 -4.82 -11.56 13.16
N GLU A 139 -5.02 -10.25 13.23
CA GLU A 139 -6.29 -9.65 13.67
C GLU A 139 -7.44 -10.07 12.73
N MET A 140 -7.26 -9.95 11.42
CA MET A 140 -8.28 -10.35 10.43
C MET A 140 -8.63 -11.85 10.53
N LEU A 141 -7.62 -12.72 10.63
CA LEU A 141 -7.83 -14.16 10.76
C LEU A 141 -8.50 -14.53 12.09
N SER A 142 -8.13 -13.85 13.18
CA SER A 142 -8.74 -14.08 14.50
C SER A 142 -10.23 -13.75 14.48
N ILE A 143 -10.61 -12.62 13.87
CA ILE A 143 -12.01 -12.24 13.68
C ILE A 143 -12.75 -13.30 12.87
N ARG A 144 -12.18 -13.74 11.74
CA ARG A 144 -12.80 -14.76 10.88
C ARG A 144 -13.00 -16.10 11.59
N ILE A 145 -12.00 -16.57 12.33
CA ILE A 145 -12.09 -17.81 13.12
C ILE A 145 -13.19 -17.70 14.17
N PHE A 146 -13.31 -16.54 14.83
CA PHE A 146 -14.35 -16.30 15.81
C PHE A 146 -15.75 -16.33 15.18
N SER A 147 -15.96 -15.59 14.09
CA SER A 147 -17.24 -15.56 13.38
C SER A 147 -17.69 -16.93 12.85
N MET A 148 -16.74 -17.77 12.40
CA MET A 148 -17.05 -19.14 11.96
C MET A 148 -17.58 -20.02 13.10
N LYS A 149 -17.06 -19.87 14.32
CA LYS A 149 -17.53 -20.63 15.49
C LYS A 149 -18.95 -20.26 15.90
N GLU A 150 -19.30 -18.98 15.83
CA GLU A 150 -20.65 -18.51 16.17
C GLU A 150 -21.70 -19.05 15.20
N GLN A 151 -21.39 -19.10 13.90
CA GLN A 151 -22.29 -19.64 12.88
C GLN A 151 -22.55 -21.15 13.06
N GLN A 152 -21.54 -21.93 13.47
CA GLN A 152 -21.71 -23.35 13.77
C GLN A 152 -22.53 -23.57 15.05
N GLY A 153 -22.36 -22.73 16.07
CA GLY A 153 -23.13 -22.81 17.33
C GLY A 153 -24.62 -22.52 17.18
N GLN A 154 -25.03 -21.71 16.20
CA GLN A 154 -26.44 -21.38 15.94
C GLN A 154 -27.18 -22.41 15.08
N SER A 155 -26.48 -23.38 14.48
CA SER A 155 -27.07 -24.38 13.56
C SER A 155 -27.61 -25.67 14.21
N LEU A 156 -27.59 -25.80 15.54
CA LEU A 156 -28.20 -26.93 16.25
C LEU A 156 -29.63 -26.59 16.73
N PRO A 157 -30.69 -27.17 16.15
CA PRO A 157 -32.02 -27.03 16.73
C PRO A 157 -32.15 -27.84 18.03
N ALA A 158 -32.84 -27.26 19.01
CA ALA A 158 -33.29 -27.97 20.21
C ALA A 158 -34.29 -29.07 19.80
N ASN A 159 -34.00 -30.31 20.20
CA ASN A 159 -34.94 -31.43 20.15
C ASN A 159 -36.07 -31.24 21.16
#